data_AF-F9DY86-F1
#
_entry.id   AF-F9DY86-F1
#
_cell.length_a   1.000
_cell.length_b   1.000
_cell.length_c   1.000
_cell.angle_alpha   90.00
_cell.angle_beta   90.00
_cell.angle_gamma   90.00
#
_symmetry.space_group_name_H-M   'P 1'
#
loop_
_entity.id
_entity.type
_entity.pdbx_description
1 polymer ?
#
loop_
_entity_poly.entity_id
_entity_poly.type
_entity_poly.pdbx_seq_one_letter_code
_entity_poly.pdbx_strand_id
1 'polypeptide(L)'
;MEMRHLMARIDHSNKINKIRGDFVSKKRGGNRLKYQVEQAIKKVNMIGVSKKELRDAKVETGIHSISQIKHALSVSQNFTAWAREQGVKDLFQLKRSHYRDYISHKQAEGVSNGHLINIETNLRLLEKGMNGISREKGFQERNWIPKTRLIDTNSREKPQDRSYSSEETKVYLNKLSANARIGGVLQSAFGVRLREAANTKVAHIVEKEGRLFWEASEDKQALNAAQGVTKAGRGRLTPCRPEYEEQVREFIQGKELGQYVVPVKYNTLKSAYNRAGMKGSHAFRHTYAREMLRNELQTRGIEHEGRMMVQQMLENREAGYRKDHLITKEERALYQEVSAAMDQIQDYLGHGSGRIDLAEVYLKGI
;
A
#
# COMPACT_ATOMS: atom_id res chain seq x y z
N MET A 1 -12.02 23.98 -2.25
CA MET A 1 -11.32 25.22 -2.62
C MET A 1 -10.24 25.61 -1.60
N GLU A 2 -10.40 25.29 -0.31
CA GLU A 2 -9.45 25.64 0.77
C GLU A 2 -8.05 24.98 0.71
N MET A 3 -7.89 23.82 0.05
CA MET A 3 -6.58 23.14 -0.03
C MET A 3 -5.59 23.76 -1.02
N ARG A 4 -6.04 24.53 -2.03
CA ARG A 4 -5.12 25.28 -2.91
C ARG A 4 -4.40 26.40 -2.13
N HIS A 5 -5.05 26.99 -1.13
CA HIS A 5 -4.43 28.00 -0.27
C HIS A 5 -3.46 27.44 0.77
N LEU A 6 -3.62 26.18 1.21
CA LEU A 6 -2.64 25.56 2.10
C LEU A 6 -1.33 25.22 1.35
N MET A 7 -1.42 24.84 0.07
CA MET A 7 -0.24 24.53 -0.75
C MET A 7 0.50 25.79 -1.23
N ALA A 8 -0.22 26.87 -1.58
CA ALA A 8 0.40 28.15 -1.92
C ALA A 8 1.25 28.74 -0.77
N ARG A 9 0.90 28.47 0.49
CA ARG A 9 1.69 28.89 1.67
C ARG A 9 2.94 28.06 1.92
N ILE A 10 3.03 26.84 1.38
CA ILE A 10 4.21 25.98 1.54
C ILE A 10 5.30 26.38 0.54
N ASP A 11 4.93 26.74 -0.70
CA ASP A 11 5.91 27.21 -1.71
C ASP A 11 6.42 28.63 -1.44
N HIS A 12 5.60 29.52 -0.87
CA HIS A 12 6.05 30.89 -0.53
C HIS A 12 6.94 30.96 0.71
N SER A 13 6.87 29.97 1.62
CA SER A 13 7.65 29.96 2.86
C SER A 13 9.16 29.78 2.65
N ASN A 14 9.60 29.28 1.49
CA ASN A 14 11.03 29.11 1.19
C ASN A 14 11.67 30.35 0.55
N LYS A 15 10.88 31.35 0.13
CA LYS A 15 11.40 32.59 -0.48
C LYS A 15 11.45 33.80 0.46
N ILE A 16 10.82 33.74 1.64
CA ILE A 16 10.67 34.89 2.57
C ILE A 16 11.48 34.67 3.86
N ASN A 17 12.73 34.23 3.74
CA ASN A 17 13.71 34.28 4.86
C ASN A 17 14.78 35.38 4.65
N LYS A 18 14.52 36.30 3.73
CA LYS A 18 15.30 37.52 3.54
C LYS A 18 14.32 38.68 3.62
N ILE A 19 14.33 39.39 4.75
CA ILE A 19 13.88 40.77 5.02
C ILE A 19 13.32 40.82 6.45
N ARG A 20 14.12 41.43 7.34
CA ARG A 20 13.80 41.81 8.72
C ARG A 20 12.70 42.87 8.75
N GLY A 21 11.99 42.97 9.88
CA GLY A 21 11.23 44.16 10.24
C GLY A 21 10.13 43.86 11.25
N ASP A 22 10.30 44.39 12.46
CA ASP A 22 9.38 44.23 13.59
C ASP A 22 7.93 44.58 13.23
N PHE A 23 7.02 43.64 13.54
CA PHE A 23 5.60 43.94 13.66
C PHE A 23 5.03 43.21 14.87
N VAL A 24 4.61 44.00 15.86
CA VAL A 24 3.88 43.58 17.05
C VAL A 24 2.62 42.82 16.62
N SER A 25 2.66 41.49 16.74
CA SER A 25 1.55 40.64 16.32
C SER A 25 0.40 40.68 17.34
N LYS A 26 -0.72 41.30 16.94
CA LYS A 26 -2.02 41.06 17.59
C LYS A 26 -2.32 39.56 17.55
N LYS A 27 -2.48 38.93 18.72
CA LYS A 27 -2.81 37.49 18.89
C LYS A 27 -4.11 37.15 18.14
N ARG A 28 -4.00 36.56 16.94
CA ARG A 28 -5.07 35.78 16.32
C ARG A 28 -5.16 34.45 17.07
N GLY A 29 -6.24 34.22 17.81
CA GLY A 29 -6.51 32.98 18.55
C GLY A 29 -6.79 31.78 17.65
N GLY A 30 -5.81 31.40 16.82
CA GLY A 30 -5.85 30.16 16.04
C GLY A 30 -5.75 28.94 16.95
N ASN A 31 -6.35 27.82 16.53
CA ASN A 31 -6.33 26.56 17.26
C ASN A 31 -4.87 26.07 17.46
N ARG A 32 -4.27 26.42 18.61
CA ARG A 32 -2.86 26.19 18.97
C ARG A 32 -2.42 24.74 18.75
N LEU A 33 -3.25 23.78 19.17
CA LEU A 33 -2.95 22.35 19.03
C LEU A 33 -2.87 21.91 17.57
N LYS A 34 -3.83 22.35 16.74
CA LYS A 34 -3.82 22.03 15.30
C LYS A 34 -2.54 22.54 14.63
N TYR A 35 -2.13 23.77 14.94
CA TYR A 35 -0.88 24.33 14.44
C TYR A 35 0.34 23.52 14.92
N GLN A 36 0.39 23.16 16.20
CA GLN A 36 1.47 22.34 16.74
C GLN A 36 1.56 20.95 16.08
N VAL A 37 0.42 20.32 15.78
CA VAL A 37 0.36 19.05 15.02
C VAL A 37 0.96 19.25 13.63
N GLU A 38 0.54 20.29 12.91
CA GLU A 38 1.06 20.57 11.56
C GLU A 38 2.57 20.78 11.56
N GLN A 39 3.10 21.52 12.54
CA GLN A 39 4.55 21.73 12.68
C GLN A 39 5.29 20.43 13.01
N ALA A 40 4.77 19.62 13.94
CA ALA A 40 5.36 18.33 14.29
C ALA A 40 5.38 17.36 13.08
N ILE A 41 4.28 17.24 12.35
CA ILE A 41 4.21 16.36 11.17
C ILE A 41 5.13 16.87 10.05
N LYS A 42 5.28 18.18 9.86
CA LYS A 42 6.25 18.76 8.91
C LYS A 42 7.69 18.38 9.25
N LYS A 43 8.07 18.28 10.53
CA LYS A 43 9.42 17.88 10.95
C LYS A 43 9.80 16.46 10.59
N VAL A 44 8.82 15.59 10.38
CA VAL A 44 9.05 14.20 9.94
C VAL A 44 8.72 13.99 8.46
N ASN A 45 8.50 15.06 7.70
CA ASN A 45 8.30 14.97 6.26
C ASN A 45 9.64 14.71 5.55
N MET A 46 9.70 13.59 4.83
CA MET A 46 10.87 13.11 4.09
C MET A 46 10.51 12.86 2.61
N ILE A 47 9.43 13.46 2.10
CA ILE A 47 9.08 13.33 0.68
C ILE A 47 10.23 13.87 -0.18
N GLY A 48 10.67 13.07 -1.15
CA GLY A 48 11.82 13.36 -2.02
C GLY A 48 13.14 12.77 -1.52
N VAL A 49 13.20 12.26 -0.29
CA VAL A 49 14.38 11.58 0.27
C VAL A 49 14.22 10.06 0.12
N SER A 50 15.27 9.35 -0.28
CA SER A 50 15.19 7.89 -0.41
C SER A 50 15.11 7.20 0.95
N LYS A 51 14.16 6.27 1.10
CA LYS A 51 14.13 5.37 2.27
C LYS A 51 15.39 4.50 2.38
N LYS A 52 15.99 4.14 1.24
CA LYS A 52 17.22 3.33 1.21
C LYS A 52 18.38 4.13 1.78
N GLU A 53 18.59 5.36 1.29
CA GLU A 53 19.65 6.26 1.79
C GLU A 53 19.56 6.48 3.31
N LEU A 54 18.35 6.74 3.84
CA LEU A 54 18.17 6.91 5.29
C LEU A 54 18.51 5.65 6.08
N ARG A 55 18.15 4.47 5.57
CA ARG A 55 18.47 3.19 6.22
C ARG A 55 19.97 2.92 6.20
N ASP A 56 20.62 3.17 5.06
CA ASP A 56 22.05 2.94 4.88
C ASP A 56 22.85 3.91 5.77
N ALA A 57 22.36 5.14 5.96
CA ALA A 57 22.90 6.13 6.89
C ALA A 57 22.53 5.89 8.37
N LYS A 58 21.77 4.83 8.69
CA LYS A 58 21.22 4.52 10.03
C LYS A 58 20.44 5.71 10.64
N VAL A 59 19.84 6.55 9.80
CA VAL A 59 19.03 7.69 10.21
C VAL A 59 17.57 7.26 10.38
N GLU A 60 16.97 7.77 11.43
CA GLU A 60 15.62 7.43 11.82
C GLU A 60 14.59 7.94 10.79
N THR A 61 13.81 7.05 10.17
CA THR A 61 12.94 7.37 9.01
C THR A 61 11.65 8.16 9.37
N GLY A 62 11.04 8.81 8.37
CA GLY A 62 9.83 9.64 8.52
C GLY A 62 8.72 9.31 7.52
N ILE A 63 7.99 10.34 7.08
CA ILE A 63 6.86 10.24 6.14
C ILE A 63 7.36 10.48 4.71
N HIS A 64 7.11 9.52 3.82
CA HIS A 64 7.63 9.53 2.44
C HIS A 64 6.55 9.67 1.36
N SER A 65 5.30 9.92 1.75
CA SER A 65 4.21 10.10 0.78
C SER A 65 3.19 11.11 1.26
N ILE A 66 2.61 11.84 0.30
CA ILE A 66 1.54 12.82 0.55
C ILE A 66 0.33 12.13 1.22
N SER A 67 0.01 10.90 0.82
CA SER A 67 -1.08 10.14 1.43
C SER A 67 -0.83 9.88 2.92
N GLN A 68 0.39 9.50 3.28
CA GLN A 68 0.76 9.25 4.68
C GLN A 68 0.76 10.56 5.49
N ILE A 69 1.14 11.71 4.92
CA ILE A 69 0.96 13.02 5.57
C ILE A 69 -0.51 13.26 5.90
N LYS A 70 -1.40 13.04 4.93
CA LYS A 70 -2.85 13.24 5.12
C LYS A 70 -3.39 12.36 6.24
N HIS A 71 -2.99 11.09 6.29
CA HIS A 71 -3.39 10.18 7.36
C HIS A 71 -2.80 10.60 8.72
N ALA A 72 -1.52 10.96 8.77
CA ALA A 72 -0.87 11.40 10.00
C ALA A 72 -1.52 12.66 10.57
N LEU A 73 -1.81 13.65 9.73
CA LEU A 73 -2.52 14.86 10.12
C LEU A 73 -3.94 14.55 10.61
N SER A 74 -4.72 13.76 9.87
CA SER A 74 -6.09 13.39 10.24
C SER A 74 -6.14 12.68 11.60
N VAL A 75 -5.34 11.64 11.79
CA VAL A 75 -5.27 10.90 13.06
C VAL A 75 -4.80 11.80 14.19
N SER A 76 -3.75 12.59 13.97
CA SER A 76 -3.17 13.46 15.00
C SER A 76 -4.13 14.59 15.40
N GLN A 77 -4.85 15.17 14.43
CA GLN A 77 -5.87 16.18 14.69
C GLN A 77 -7.05 15.60 15.48
N ASN A 78 -7.55 14.42 15.11
CA ASN A 78 -8.61 13.74 15.85
C ASN A 78 -8.18 13.39 17.28
N PHE A 79 -6.95 12.89 17.45
CA PHE A 79 -6.39 12.62 18.77
C PHE A 79 -6.29 13.90 19.62
N THR A 80 -5.78 14.99 19.06
CA THR A 80 -5.62 16.24 19.82
C THR A 80 -6.94 16.95 20.09
N ALA A 81 -7.96 16.75 19.25
CA ALA A 81 -9.33 17.19 19.53
C ALA A 81 -9.87 16.45 20.76
N TRP A 82 -9.77 15.13 20.79
CA TRP A 82 -10.13 14.32 21.95
C TRP A 82 -9.30 14.69 23.19
N ALA A 83 -7.98 14.84 23.07
CA ALA A 83 -7.11 15.18 24.19
C ALA A 83 -7.43 16.58 24.76
N ARG A 84 -7.93 17.50 23.93
CA ARG A 84 -8.39 18.83 24.37
C ARG A 84 -9.59 18.74 25.31
N GLU A 85 -10.51 17.80 25.06
CA GLU A 85 -11.63 17.51 25.95
C GLU A 85 -11.13 16.96 27.30
N GLN A 86 -9.97 16.30 27.30
CA GLN A 86 -9.25 15.86 28.50
C GLN A 86 -8.38 16.96 29.15
N GLY A 87 -8.56 18.22 28.75
CA GLY A 87 -7.86 19.38 29.33
C GLY A 87 -6.47 19.68 28.74
N VAL A 88 -6.03 18.97 27.71
CA VAL A 88 -4.75 19.26 27.03
C VAL A 88 -4.88 20.54 26.21
N LYS A 89 -4.00 21.52 26.47
CA LYS A 89 -3.94 22.81 25.76
C LYS A 89 -2.71 22.95 24.87
N ASP A 90 -1.71 22.09 25.07
CA ASP A 90 -0.44 22.07 24.36
C ASP A 90 0.03 20.63 24.10
N LEU A 91 0.61 20.34 22.93
CA LEU A 91 1.14 18.99 22.62
C LEU A 91 2.17 18.54 23.65
N PHE A 92 2.98 19.46 24.17
CA PHE A 92 3.97 19.17 25.20
C PHE A 92 3.32 19.00 26.58
N GLN A 93 2.00 18.83 26.70
CA GLN A 93 1.34 18.34 27.93
C GLN A 93 0.93 16.87 27.81
N LEU A 94 1.12 16.24 26.64
CA LEU A 94 0.77 14.84 26.43
C LEU A 94 1.53 13.91 27.38
N LYS A 95 0.84 12.85 27.80
CA LYS A 95 1.28 11.84 28.76
C LYS A 95 0.93 10.45 28.22
N ARG A 96 1.55 9.43 28.80
CA ARG A 96 1.26 8.02 28.49
C ARG A 96 -0.21 7.64 28.72
N SER A 97 -0.88 8.25 29.69
CA SER A 97 -2.30 8.04 29.94
C SER A 97 -3.14 8.47 28.73
N HIS A 98 -2.96 9.69 28.22
CA HIS A 98 -3.73 10.16 27.05
C HIS A 98 -3.61 9.23 25.84
N TYR A 99 -2.43 8.65 25.60
CA TYR A 99 -2.25 7.64 24.55
C TYR A 99 -3.05 6.36 24.84
N ARG A 100 -2.93 5.79 26.04
CA ARG A 100 -3.66 4.58 26.43
C ARG A 100 -5.17 4.79 26.37
N ASP A 101 -5.64 5.86 26.99
CA ASP A 101 -7.05 6.21 27.11
C ASP A 101 -7.68 6.49 25.74
N TYR A 102 -6.94 7.12 24.82
CA TYR A 102 -7.42 7.31 23.45
C TYR A 102 -7.55 6.00 22.67
N ILE A 103 -6.58 5.09 22.80
CA ILE A 103 -6.66 3.77 22.16
C ILE A 103 -7.85 2.99 22.73
N SER A 104 -8.04 2.99 24.05
CA SER A 104 -9.21 2.38 24.70
C SER A 104 -10.53 3.01 24.24
N HIS A 105 -10.59 4.34 24.12
CA HIS A 105 -11.75 5.05 23.59
C HIS A 105 -12.07 4.63 22.16
N LYS A 106 -11.07 4.52 21.27
CA LYS A 106 -11.28 4.03 19.89
C LYS A 106 -11.65 2.56 19.82
N GLN A 107 -11.13 1.74 20.72
CA GLN A 107 -11.56 0.36 20.85
C GLN A 107 -13.03 0.26 21.28
N ALA A 108 -13.47 1.10 22.23
CA ALA A 108 -14.87 1.18 22.66
C ALA A 108 -15.83 1.68 21.54
N GLU A 109 -15.34 2.48 20.60
CA GLU A 109 -16.07 2.86 19.38
C GLU A 109 -16.18 1.72 18.34
N GLY A 110 -15.63 0.53 18.61
CA GLY A 110 -15.67 -0.61 17.69
C GLY A 110 -14.67 -0.52 16.54
N VAL A 111 -13.63 0.30 16.67
CA VAL A 111 -12.57 0.40 15.65
C VAL A 111 -11.75 -0.89 15.61
N SER A 112 -11.55 -1.45 14.40
CA SER A 112 -10.81 -2.71 14.24
C SER A 112 -9.34 -2.61 14.68
N ASN A 113 -8.76 -3.73 15.14
CA ASN A 113 -7.34 -3.81 15.54
C ASN A 113 -6.39 -3.29 14.45
N GLY A 114 -6.67 -3.58 13.18
CA GLY A 114 -5.90 -3.05 12.05
C GLY A 114 -5.91 -1.52 11.99
N HIS A 115 -7.06 -0.90 12.25
CA HIS A 115 -7.18 0.56 12.29
C HIS A 115 -6.55 1.14 13.56
N LEU A 116 -6.67 0.49 14.73
CA LEU A 116 -5.97 0.91 15.95
C LEU A 116 -4.44 0.91 15.77
N ILE A 117 -3.88 -0.11 15.13
CA ILE A 117 -2.44 -0.16 14.79
C ILE A 117 -2.05 1.00 13.85
N ASN A 118 -2.93 1.37 12.93
CA ASN A 118 -2.72 2.54 12.06
C ASN A 118 -2.77 3.84 12.86
N ILE A 119 -3.70 3.98 13.81
CA ILE A 119 -3.74 5.13 14.73
C ILE A 119 -2.42 5.22 15.49
N GLU A 120 -2.00 4.15 16.17
CA GLU A 120 -0.73 4.11 16.90
C GLU A 120 0.46 4.49 16.03
N THR A 121 0.52 3.99 14.79
CA THR A 121 1.60 4.30 13.85
C THR A 121 1.67 5.80 13.53
N ASN A 122 0.52 6.45 13.36
CA ASN A 122 0.47 7.88 13.10
C ASN A 122 0.75 8.72 14.35
N LEU A 123 0.35 8.26 15.54
CA LEU A 123 0.69 8.93 16.80
C LEU A 123 2.20 8.86 17.08
N ARG A 124 2.88 7.74 16.75
CA ARG A 124 4.35 7.66 16.81
C ARG A 124 5.04 8.65 15.90
N LEU A 125 4.49 8.91 14.72
CA LEU A 125 4.99 9.96 13.82
C LEU A 125 4.81 11.37 14.42
N LEU A 126 3.70 11.61 15.12
CA LEU A 126 3.47 12.86 15.85
C LEU A 126 4.51 13.05 16.96
N GLU A 127 4.70 12.04 17.83
CA GLU A 127 5.71 12.07 18.90
C GLU A 127 7.10 12.32 18.33
N LYS A 128 7.49 11.61 17.27
CA LYS A 128 8.77 11.82 16.61
C LYS A 128 8.95 13.26 16.12
N GLY A 129 7.90 13.84 15.54
CA GLY A 129 7.88 15.24 15.12
C GLY A 129 8.04 16.22 16.29
N MET A 130 7.34 15.94 17.41
CA MET A 130 7.46 16.72 18.64
C MET A 130 8.88 16.66 19.21
N ASN A 131 9.50 15.47 19.23
CA ASN A 131 10.88 15.29 19.69
C ASN A 131 11.87 16.03 18.79
N GLY A 132 11.65 16.05 17.47
CA GLY A 132 12.42 16.89 16.55
C GLY A 132 12.37 18.38 16.93
N ILE A 133 11.19 18.90 17.27
CA ILE A 133 11.02 20.29 17.73
C ILE A 133 11.69 20.52 19.09
N SER A 134 11.57 19.58 20.04
CA SER A 134 12.25 19.68 21.35
C SER A 134 13.76 19.81 21.17
N ARG A 135 14.38 18.92 20.38
CA ARG A 135 15.82 18.92 20.14
C ARG A 135 16.32 20.24 19.54
N GLU A 136 15.61 20.78 18.55
CA GLU A 136 15.96 22.07 17.93
C GLU A 136 15.89 23.24 18.91
N LYS A 137 15.05 23.15 19.94
CA LYS A 137 14.91 24.17 20.98
C LYS A 137 15.78 23.92 22.22
N GLY A 138 16.63 22.89 22.20
CA GLY A 138 17.44 22.51 23.35
C GLY A 138 16.65 21.91 24.52
N PHE A 139 15.41 21.47 24.29
CA PHE A 139 14.59 20.81 25.30
C PHE A 139 14.74 19.29 25.24
N GLN A 140 14.47 18.63 26.37
CA GLN A 140 14.39 17.17 26.41
C GLN A 140 13.23 16.64 25.57
N GLU A 141 13.44 15.44 25.02
CA GLU A 141 12.40 14.70 24.31
C GLU A 141 11.26 14.31 25.26
N ARG A 142 10.03 14.29 24.74
CA ARG A 142 8.85 13.89 25.51
C ARG A 142 8.26 12.63 24.88
N ASN A 143 8.69 11.49 25.42
CA ASN A 143 8.21 10.17 24.99
C ASN A 143 6.94 9.78 25.77
N TRP A 144 5.78 10.03 25.15
CA TRP A 144 4.45 9.73 25.69
C TRP A 144 3.82 8.47 25.08
N ILE A 145 4.47 7.83 24.10
CA ILE A 145 4.11 6.55 23.52
C ILE A 145 5.18 5.51 23.93
N PRO A 146 4.80 4.34 24.46
CA PRO A 146 5.74 3.28 24.81
C PRO A 146 6.44 2.70 23.57
N LYS A 147 7.64 2.14 23.74
CA LYS A 147 8.37 1.46 22.65
C LYS A 147 7.57 0.29 22.07
N THR A 148 7.01 -0.54 22.93
CA THR A 148 6.10 -1.63 22.56
C THR A 148 4.71 -1.07 22.22
N ARG A 149 4.04 -1.64 21.21
CA ARG A 149 2.66 -1.29 20.87
C ARG A 149 1.69 -1.79 21.93
N LEU A 150 0.55 -1.12 22.08
CA LEU A 150 -0.54 -1.62 22.92
C LEU A 150 -1.30 -2.71 22.19
N ILE A 151 -1.53 -2.53 20.89
CA ILE A 151 -2.19 -3.52 20.06
C ILE A 151 -1.12 -4.41 19.40
N ASP A 152 -1.14 -5.69 19.74
CA ASP A 152 -0.27 -6.69 19.11
C ASP A 152 -0.57 -6.77 17.61
N THR A 153 0.46 -6.72 16.77
CA THR A 153 0.32 -6.90 15.33
C THR A 153 -0.19 -8.29 14.95
N ASN A 154 0.01 -9.30 15.81
CA ASN A 154 -0.53 -10.64 15.60
C ASN A 154 -2.03 -10.74 15.92
N SER A 155 -2.61 -9.76 16.61
CA SER A 155 -4.06 -9.67 16.85
C SER A 155 -4.85 -9.17 15.63
N ARG A 156 -4.17 -8.94 14.50
CA ARG A 156 -4.82 -8.63 13.23
C ARG A 156 -5.62 -9.83 12.76
N GLU A 157 -6.75 -9.54 12.14
CA GLU A 157 -7.52 -10.56 11.44
C GLU A 157 -6.62 -11.29 10.45
N LYS A 158 -6.63 -12.62 10.53
CA LYS A 158 -5.84 -13.46 9.65
C LYS A 158 -6.28 -13.27 8.20
N PRO A 159 -5.37 -13.40 7.22
CA PRO A 159 -5.77 -13.38 5.82
C PRO A 159 -6.88 -14.40 5.56
N GLN A 160 -7.86 -14.00 4.76
CA GLN A 160 -8.90 -14.87 4.24
C GLN A 160 -8.83 -14.83 2.71
N ASP A 161 -9.43 -15.84 2.08
CA ASP A 161 -9.63 -15.85 0.65
C ASP A 161 -10.49 -14.65 0.22
N ARG A 162 -9.93 -13.83 -0.66
CA ARG A 162 -10.60 -12.67 -1.26
C ARG A 162 -10.56 -12.72 -2.78
N SER A 163 -10.23 -13.87 -3.36
CA SER A 163 -10.30 -14.09 -4.79
C SER A 163 -11.76 -14.07 -5.26
N TYR A 164 -11.96 -13.70 -6.52
CA TYR A 164 -13.20 -13.92 -7.23
C TYR A 164 -13.22 -15.31 -7.85
N SER A 165 -14.38 -15.96 -7.82
CA SER A 165 -14.67 -17.07 -8.74
C SER A 165 -14.78 -16.57 -10.19
N SER A 166 -14.80 -17.52 -11.12
CA SER A 166 -15.05 -17.24 -12.54
C SER A 166 -16.41 -16.56 -12.77
N GLU A 167 -17.45 -17.03 -12.08
CA GLU A 167 -18.82 -16.49 -12.15
C GLU A 167 -18.87 -15.08 -11.58
N GLU A 168 -18.26 -14.86 -10.40
CA GLU A 168 -18.18 -13.53 -9.79
C GLU A 168 -17.50 -12.54 -10.72
N THR A 169 -16.37 -12.94 -11.32
CA THR A 169 -15.64 -12.11 -12.28
C THR A 169 -16.55 -11.68 -13.43
N LYS A 170 -17.27 -12.61 -14.06
CA LYS A 170 -18.22 -12.33 -15.15
C LYS A 170 -19.33 -11.38 -14.70
N VAL A 171 -19.97 -11.66 -13.56
CA VAL A 171 -21.05 -10.83 -13.00
C VAL A 171 -20.59 -9.39 -12.77
N TYR A 172 -19.42 -9.19 -12.15
CA TYR A 172 -18.93 -7.84 -11.89
C TYR A 172 -18.53 -7.11 -13.17
N LEU A 173 -17.84 -7.77 -14.11
CA LEU A 173 -17.46 -7.15 -15.39
C LEU A 173 -18.67 -6.72 -16.21
N ASN A 174 -19.77 -7.49 -16.17
CA ASN A 174 -21.02 -7.16 -16.86
C ASN A 174 -21.73 -5.94 -16.27
N LYS A 175 -21.56 -5.67 -14.97
CA LYS A 175 -22.10 -4.45 -14.32
C LYS A 175 -21.32 -3.18 -14.66
N LEU A 176 -20.12 -3.30 -15.23
CA LEU A 176 -19.28 -2.15 -15.59
C LEU A 176 -19.64 -1.62 -16.98
N SER A 177 -19.55 -0.30 -17.15
CA SER A 177 -19.59 0.33 -18.47
C SER A 177 -18.40 -0.15 -19.33
N ALA A 178 -18.53 -0.09 -20.65
CA ALA A 178 -17.49 -0.56 -21.58
C ALA A 178 -16.08 -0.03 -21.22
N ASN A 179 -15.97 1.28 -20.96
CA ASN A 179 -14.71 1.92 -20.59
C ASN A 179 -14.15 1.46 -19.23
N ALA A 180 -15.00 1.20 -18.24
CA ALA A 180 -14.57 0.72 -16.93
C ALA A 180 -14.25 -0.79 -16.96
N ARG A 181 -14.93 -1.54 -17.82
CA ARG A 181 -14.74 -2.98 -18.02
C ARG A 181 -13.32 -3.30 -18.50
N ILE A 182 -12.76 -2.48 -19.38
CA ILE A 182 -11.35 -2.60 -19.83
C ILE A 182 -10.42 -2.66 -18.62
N GLY A 183 -10.60 -1.78 -17.62
CA GLY A 183 -9.79 -1.79 -16.40
C GLY A 183 -9.94 -3.08 -15.60
N GLY A 184 -11.17 -3.63 -15.52
CA GLY A 184 -11.43 -4.91 -14.85
C GLY A 184 -10.74 -6.07 -15.56
N VAL A 185 -10.85 -6.11 -16.88
CA VAL A 185 -10.18 -7.11 -17.72
C VAL A 185 -8.68 -7.04 -17.57
N LEU A 186 -8.05 -5.85 -17.62
CA LEU A 186 -6.60 -5.74 -17.41
C LEU A 186 -6.16 -6.25 -16.04
N GLN A 187 -6.96 -6.02 -14.98
CA GLN A 187 -6.65 -6.56 -13.66
C GLN A 187 -6.80 -8.08 -13.59
N SER A 188 -7.80 -8.66 -14.28
CA SER A 188 -7.94 -10.10 -14.41
C SER A 188 -6.78 -10.70 -15.21
N ALA A 189 -6.42 -10.08 -16.34
CA ALA A 189 -5.44 -10.56 -17.30
C ALA A 189 -4.01 -10.55 -16.75
N PHE A 190 -3.63 -9.53 -15.98
CA PHE A 190 -2.25 -9.30 -15.54
C PHE A 190 -2.09 -9.18 -14.01
N GLY A 191 -3.15 -9.33 -13.22
CA GLY A 191 -3.07 -9.15 -11.77
C GLY A 191 -2.62 -7.75 -11.32
N VAL A 192 -2.73 -6.74 -12.19
CA VAL A 192 -2.29 -5.37 -11.89
C VAL A 192 -3.19 -4.71 -10.84
N ARG A 193 -2.65 -3.77 -10.08
CA ARG A 193 -3.42 -2.96 -9.12
C ARG A 193 -4.36 -2.02 -9.87
N LEU A 194 -5.44 -1.58 -9.23
CA LEU A 194 -6.39 -0.63 -9.80
C LEU A 194 -5.74 0.65 -10.38
N ARG A 195 -4.72 1.17 -9.69
CA ARG A 195 -3.96 2.34 -10.16
C ARG A 195 -3.05 2.03 -11.33
N GLU A 196 -2.49 0.82 -11.38
CA GLU A 196 -1.67 0.36 -12.50
C GLU A 196 -2.57 0.20 -13.72
N ALA A 197 -3.71 -0.51 -13.60
CA ALA A 197 -4.71 -0.65 -14.66
C ALA A 197 -5.16 0.70 -15.26
N ALA A 198 -5.49 1.67 -14.40
CA ALA A 198 -5.91 3.01 -14.85
C ALA A 198 -4.80 3.84 -15.52
N ASN A 199 -3.54 3.46 -15.36
CA ASN A 199 -2.38 4.16 -15.91
C ASN A 199 -1.63 3.31 -16.95
N THR A 200 -2.13 2.12 -17.29
CA THR A 200 -1.55 1.26 -18.33
C THR A 200 -1.65 1.98 -19.68
N LYS A 201 -0.49 2.21 -20.27
CA LYS A 201 -0.35 2.61 -21.68
C LYS A 201 -0.16 1.38 -22.57
N VAL A 202 -0.43 1.51 -23.86
CA VAL A 202 -0.17 0.45 -24.85
C VAL A 202 1.28 -0.04 -24.77
N ALA A 203 2.25 0.85 -24.58
CA ALA A 203 3.67 0.48 -24.41
C ALA A 203 3.95 -0.50 -23.26
N HIS A 204 3.07 -0.61 -22.25
CA HIS A 204 3.26 -1.59 -21.19
C HIS A 204 2.83 -3.00 -21.60
N ILE A 205 2.08 -3.16 -22.69
CA ILE A 205 1.64 -4.46 -23.18
C ILE A 205 2.58 -4.85 -24.30
N VAL A 206 3.41 -5.87 -24.05
CA VAL A 206 4.44 -6.35 -24.96
C VAL A 206 4.14 -7.80 -25.35
N GLU A 207 4.44 -8.15 -26.59
CA GLU A 207 4.29 -9.51 -27.09
C GLU A 207 5.67 -10.16 -27.22
N LYS A 208 5.83 -11.34 -26.60
CA LYS A 208 7.05 -12.15 -26.68
C LYS A 208 6.63 -13.58 -26.98
N GLU A 209 7.14 -14.16 -28.06
CA GLU A 209 6.82 -15.56 -28.45
C GLU A 209 5.32 -15.83 -28.58
N GLY A 210 4.55 -14.87 -29.11
CA GLY A 210 3.10 -14.97 -29.28
C GLY A 210 2.29 -14.85 -27.99
N ARG A 211 2.94 -14.55 -26.85
CA ARG A 211 2.31 -14.34 -25.54
C ARG A 211 2.35 -12.87 -25.16
N LEU A 212 1.27 -12.38 -24.56
CA LEU A 212 1.22 -11.02 -24.03
C LEU A 212 1.79 -10.95 -22.62
N PHE A 213 2.49 -9.86 -22.33
CA PHE A 213 2.99 -9.51 -21.00
C PHE A 213 2.69 -8.05 -20.68
N TRP A 214 2.47 -7.76 -19.41
CA TRP A 214 2.51 -6.43 -18.86
C TRP A 214 3.92 -6.15 -18.32
N GLU A 215 4.63 -5.22 -18.94
CA GLU A 215 5.99 -4.84 -18.61
C GLU A 215 6.04 -3.42 -18.04
N ALA A 216 6.62 -3.29 -16.85
CA ALA A 216 7.01 -2.02 -16.28
C ALA A 216 8.55 -1.95 -16.23
N SER A 217 9.12 -1.03 -16.99
CA SER A 217 10.57 -0.85 -17.12
C SER A 217 11.13 -0.04 -15.95
N GLU A 218 12.33 -0.37 -15.48
CA GLU A 218 13.06 0.47 -14.51
C GLU A 218 13.69 1.71 -15.16
N ASP A 219 13.80 1.73 -16.48
CA ASP A 219 14.21 2.92 -17.22
C ASP A 219 13.12 4.00 -17.12
N LYS A 220 13.49 5.13 -16.54
CA LYS A 220 12.59 6.27 -16.31
C LYS A 220 12.22 7.01 -17.59
N GLN A 221 12.97 6.83 -18.67
CA GLN A 221 12.71 7.46 -19.97
C GLN A 221 11.81 6.60 -20.87
N ALA A 222 11.67 5.31 -20.56
CA ALA A 222 10.84 4.41 -21.34
C ALA A 222 9.34 4.78 -21.23
N LEU A 223 8.58 4.59 -22.31
CA LEU A 223 7.14 4.86 -22.32
C LEU A 223 6.37 3.96 -21.33
N ASN A 224 6.91 2.78 -21.03
CA ASN A 224 6.44 1.82 -20.04
C ASN A 224 7.18 1.91 -18.69
N ALA A 225 7.74 3.09 -18.35
CA ALA A 225 8.44 3.29 -17.08
C ALA A 225 7.55 2.93 -15.86
N ALA A 226 8.12 2.17 -14.94
CA ALA A 226 7.54 1.79 -13.66
C ALA A 226 7.29 3.00 -12.75
N GLN A 227 8.12 4.04 -12.88
CA GLN A 227 8.05 5.25 -12.07
C GLN A 227 6.70 5.95 -12.23
N GLY A 228 5.97 6.13 -11.12
CA GLY A 228 4.64 6.75 -11.13
C GLY A 228 3.49 5.79 -11.51
N VAL A 229 3.80 4.58 -11.97
CA VAL A 229 2.83 3.54 -12.30
C VAL A 229 2.81 2.46 -11.21
N THR A 230 3.93 1.79 -10.96
CA THR A 230 4.03 0.72 -9.96
C THR A 230 4.32 1.26 -8.57
N LYS A 231 4.06 0.43 -7.55
CA LYS A 231 4.42 0.76 -6.18
C LYS A 231 5.95 0.86 -6.04
N ALA A 232 6.41 2.03 -5.61
CA ALA A 232 7.83 2.37 -5.43
C ALA A 232 8.67 2.34 -6.73
N GLY A 233 8.03 2.40 -7.90
CA GLY A 233 8.74 2.44 -9.19
C GLY A 233 9.50 1.16 -9.53
N ARG A 234 9.12 0.03 -8.95
CA ARG A 234 9.75 -1.27 -9.22
C ARG A 234 9.33 -1.80 -10.58
N GLY A 235 10.30 -2.21 -11.37
CA GLY A 235 10.03 -2.92 -12.61
C GLY A 235 9.49 -4.33 -12.36
N ARG A 236 8.77 -4.87 -13.34
CA ARG A 236 8.38 -6.28 -13.40
C ARG A 236 7.83 -6.63 -14.77
N LEU A 237 7.86 -7.93 -15.07
CA LEU A 237 7.20 -8.53 -16.21
C LEU A 237 6.11 -9.47 -15.69
N THR A 238 4.88 -9.30 -16.18
CA THR A 238 3.73 -10.07 -15.71
C THR A 238 3.04 -10.72 -16.90
N PRO A 239 2.98 -12.06 -17.02
CA PRO A 239 2.33 -12.70 -18.17
C PRO A 239 0.82 -12.46 -18.18
N CYS A 240 0.26 -12.36 -19.37
CA CYS A 240 -1.19 -12.37 -19.57
C CYS A 240 -1.73 -13.77 -19.30
N ARG A 241 -2.89 -13.84 -18.66
CA ARG A 241 -3.69 -15.06 -18.64
C ARG A 241 -4.18 -15.38 -20.07
N PRO A 242 -4.01 -16.63 -20.56
CA PRO A 242 -4.30 -16.99 -21.95
C PRO A 242 -5.70 -16.60 -22.43
N GLU A 243 -6.71 -16.81 -21.60
CA GLU A 243 -8.12 -16.56 -21.92
C GLU A 243 -8.47 -15.07 -22.06
N TYR A 244 -7.55 -14.16 -21.75
CA TYR A 244 -7.73 -12.71 -21.94
C TYR A 244 -6.87 -12.14 -23.07
N GLU A 245 -5.98 -12.92 -23.69
CA GLU A 245 -5.01 -12.37 -24.64
C GLU A 245 -5.69 -11.72 -25.86
N GLU A 246 -6.65 -12.40 -26.48
CA GLU A 246 -7.39 -11.87 -27.65
C GLU A 246 -8.09 -10.56 -27.31
N GLN A 247 -8.82 -10.53 -26.20
CA GLN A 247 -9.53 -9.33 -25.75
C GLN A 247 -8.55 -8.17 -25.44
N VAL A 248 -7.37 -8.47 -24.91
CA VAL A 248 -6.34 -7.44 -24.69
C VAL A 248 -5.77 -6.92 -26.01
N ARG A 249 -5.54 -7.79 -27.01
CA ARG A 249 -5.12 -7.38 -28.36
C ARG A 249 -6.14 -6.44 -29.00
N GLU A 250 -7.44 -6.73 -28.88
CA GLU A 250 -8.51 -5.84 -29.34
C GLU A 250 -8.45 -4.47 -28.66
N PHE A 251 -8.19 -4.41 -27.34
CA PHE A 251 -8.13 -3.14 -26.62
C PHE A 251 -6.98 -2.22 -27.02
N ILE A 252 -5.91 -2.77 -27.57
CA ILE A 252 -4.73 -2.00 -28.02
C ILE A 252 -4.71 -1.76 -29.53
N GLN A 253 -5.59 -2.43 -30.29
CA GLN A 253 -5.66 -2.30 -31.74
C GLN A 253 -5.92 -0.84 -32.14
N GLY A 254 -5.10 -0.35 -33.08
CA GLY A 254 -5.21 1.03 -33.60
C GLY A 254 -4.80 2.13 -32.62
N LYS A 255 -4.27 1.79 -31.45
CA LYS A 255 -3.77 2.77 -30.46
C LYS A 255 -2.26 2.94 -30.57
N GLU A 256 -1.79 4.17 -30.33
CA GLU A 256 -0.37 4.47 -30.25
C GLU A 256 0.24 4.03 -28.92
N LEU A 257 1.55 3.72 -28.90
CA LEU A 257 2.28 3.25 -27.72
C LEU A 257 2.10 4.14 -26.48
N GLY A 258 2.00 5.46 -26.67
CA GLY A 258 1.85 6.44 -25.59
C GLY A 258 0.43 6.54 -25.01
N GLN A 259 -0.58 5.99 -25.68
CA GLN A 259 -1.98 6.12 -25.30
C GLN A 259 -2.35 5.19 -24.15
N TYR A 260 -3.27 5.64 -23.30
CA TYR A 260 -3.82 4.81 -22.22
C TYR A 260 -4.76 3.75 -22.79
N VAL A 261 -4.63 2.52 -22.30
CA VAL A 261 -5.52 1.42 -22.68
C VAL A 261 -6.91 1.64 -22.09
N VAL A 262 -6.96 2.03 -20.81
CA VAL A 262 -8.19 2.42 -20.11
C VAL A 262 -8.45 3.91 -20.32
N PRO A 263 -9.58 4.31 -20.94
CA PRO A 263 -9.83 5.71 -21.28
C PRO A 263 -10.33 6.55 -20.09
N VAL A 264 -10.52 5.94 -18.92
CA VAL A 264 -11.01 6.62 -17.70
C VAL A 264 -9.94 6.69 -16.61
N LYS A 265 -9.98 7.76 -15.80
CA LYS A 265 -9.02 7.96 -14.70
C LYS A 265 -9.29 7.03 -13.52
N TYR A 266 -8.27 6.87 -12.68
CA TYR A 266 -8.30 6.04 -11.46
C TYR A 266 -9.55 6.25 -10.58
N ASN A 267 -9.93 7.50 -10.28
CA ASN A 267 -11.08 7.76 -9.40
C ASN A 267 -12.41 7.35 -10.04
N THR A 268 -12.53 7.50 -11.37
CA THR A 268 -13.71 7.05 -12.13
C THR A 268 -13.81 5.54 -12.10
N LEU A 269 -12.68 4.84 -12.35
CA LEU A 269 -12.62 3.38 -12.29
C LEU A 269 -12.95 2.85 -10.89
N LYS A 270 -12.35 3.44 -9.86
CA LYS A 270 -12.65 3.12 -8.45
C LYS A 270 -14.13 3.29 -8.13
N SER A 271 -14.72 4.40 -8.57
CA SER A 271 -16.13 4.70 -8.33
C SER A 271 -17.06 3.71 -9.05
N ALA A 272 -16.72 3.31 -10.28
CA ALA A 272 -17.46 2.29 -11.03
C ALA A 272 -17.45 0.94 -10.32
N TYR A 273 -16.30 0.51 -9.81
CA TYR A 273 -16.18 -0.76 -9.08
C TYR A 273 -16.97 -0.76 -7.78
N ASN A 274 -16.93 0.35 -7.04
CA ASN A 274 -17.74 0.50 -5.83
C ASN A 274 -19.23 0.41 -6.14
N ARG A 275 -19.71 1.07 -7.21
CA ARG A 275 -21.12 0.98 -7.64
C ARG A 275 -21.51 -0.42 -8.11
N ALA A 276 -20.59 -1.18 -8.68
CA ALA A 276 -20.82 -2.57 -9.08
C ALA A 276 -20.89 -3.54 -7.88
N GLY A 277 -20.64 -3.08 -6.65
CA GLY A 277 -20.72 -3.90 -5.44
C GLY A 277 -19.55 -4.88 -5.29
N MET A 278 -18.41 -4.58 -5.91
CA MET A 278 -17.25 -5.47 -5.91
C MET A 278 -16.64 -5.61 -4.51
N LYS A 279 -16.31 -6.84 -4.07
CA LYS A 279 -15.57 -7.14 -2.82
C LYS A 279 -14.28 -6.31 -2.65
N GLY A 280 -13.72 -5.85 -3.76
CA GLY A 280 -12.66 -4.85 -3.84
C GLY A 280 -11.74 -5.13 -5.02
N SER A 281 -11.25 -4.08 -5.69
CA SER A 281 -10.40 -4.23 -6.90
C SER A 281 -9.14 -5.12 -6.73
N HIS A 282 -8.68 -5.34 -5.48
CA HIS A 282 -7.52 -6.16 -5.19
C HIS A 282 -7.83 -7.67 -5.24
N ALA A 283 -9.11 -8.05 -5.23
CA ALA A 283 -9.58 -9.43 -5.42
C ALA A 283 -9.14 -10.02 -6.77
N PHE A 284 -9.16 -9.23 -7.86
CA PHE A 284 -8.63 -9.65 -9.16
C PHE A 284 -7.18 -10.12 -9.09
N ARG A 285 -6.38 -9.44 -8.28
CA ARG A 285 -4.97 -9.76 -8.08
C ARG A 285 -4.76 -11.03 -7.25
N HIS A 286 -5.68 -11.31 -6.31
CA HIS A 286 -5.73 -12.61 -5.61
C HIS A 286 -6.09 -13.73 -6.58
N THR A 287 -7.15 -13.56 -7.36
CA THR A 287 -7.53 -14.53 -8.40
C THR A 287 -6.38 -14.79 -9.36
N TYR A 288 -5.76 -13.74 -9.90
CA TYR A 288 -4.62 -13.89 -10.81
C TYR A 288 -3.47 -14.70 -10.18
N ALA A 289 -3.10 -14.40 -8.93
CA ALA A 289 -2.01 -15.12 -8.26
C ALA A 289 -2.29 -16.63 -8.14
N ARG A 290 -3.53 -16.99 -7.83
CA ARG A 290 -3.95 -18.39 -7.67
C ARG A 290 -4.02 -19.13 -8.99
N GLU A 291 -4.64 -18.53 -10.00
CA GLU A 291 -4.76 -19.14 -11.33
C GLU A 291 -3.38 -19.32 -11.96
N MET A 292 -2.49 -18.33 -11.83
CA MET A 292 -1.12 -18.47 -12.33
C MET A 292 -0.33 -19.55 -11.58
N LEU A 293 -0.47 -19.65 -10.25
CA LEU A 293 0.18 -20.72 -9.49
C LEU A 293 -0.37 -22.09 -9.90
N ARG A 294 -1.69 -22.23 -10.03
CA ARG A 294 -2.32 -23.47 -10.49
C ARG A 294 -1.77 -23.89 -11.86
N ASN A 295 -1.74 -22.96 -12.83
CA ASN A 295 -1.22 -23.23 -14.17
C ASN A 295 0.27 -23.61 -14.15
N GLU A 296 1.08 -22.95 -13.31
CA GLU A 296 2.50 -23.26 -13.16
C GLU A 296 2.71 -24.67 -12.58
N LEU A 297 1.95 -25.04 -11.54
CA LEU A 297 2.03 -26.39 -10.97
C LEU A 297 1.52 -27.46 -11.93
N GLN A 298 0.47 -27.17 -12.72
CA GLN A 298 0.00 -28.06 -13.79
C GLN A 298 1.04 -28.28 -14.87
N THR A 299 1.72 -27.21 -15.30
CA THR A 299 2.80 -27.29 -16.31
C THR A 299 3.96 -28.15 -15.83
N ARG A 300 4.24 -28.14 -14.53
CA ARG A 300 5.26 -28.98 -13.89
C ARG A 300 4.79 -30.40 -13.58
N GLY A 301 3.51 -30.73 -13.80
CA GLY A 301 2.95 -32.05 -13.51
C GLY A 301 2.77 -32.34 -12.02
N ILE A 302 2.70 -31.31 -11.17
CA ILE A 302 2.65 -31.43 -9.69
C ILE A 302 1.49 -30.61 -9.08
N GLU A 303 0.37 -30.44 -9.79
CA GLU A 303 -0.74 -29.58 -9.32
C GLU A 303 -1.29 -29.99 -7.96
N HIS A 304 -1.55 -31.28 -7.76
CA HIS A 304 -2.17 -31.76 -6.55
C HIS A 304 -1.20 -31.72 -5.36
N GLU A 305 -0.04 -32.38 -5.51
CA GLU A 305 1.02 -32.45 -4.51
C GLU A 305 1.59 -31.06 -4.20
N GLY A 306 1.71 -30.21 -5.23
CA GLY A 306 2.17 -28.85 -5.09
C GLY A 306 1.21 -27.99 -4.27
N ARG A 307 -0.11 -28.12 -4.46
CA ARG A 307 -1.10 -27.40 -3.63
C ARG A 307 -1.09 -27.87 -2.18
N MET A 308 -0.96 -29.18 -1.94
CA MET A 308 -0.80 -29.70 -0.57
C MET A 308 0.46 -29.13 0.11
N MET A 309 1.58 -29.09 -0.62
CA MET A 309 2.83 -28.49 -0.13
C MET A 309 2.66 -26.99 0.18
N VAL A 310 1.98 -26.22 -0.69
CA VAL A 310 1.67 -24.81 -0.40
C VAL A 310 0.83 -24.67 0.87
N GLN A 311 -0.21 -25.48 1.01
CA GLN A 311 -1.07 -25.45 2.19
C GLN A 311 -0.27 -25.73 3.47
N GLN A 312 0.57 -26.77 3.49
CA GLN A 312 1.46 -27.09 4.60
C GLN A 312 2.43 -25.94 4.92
N MET A 313 3.04 -25.31 3.90
CA MET A 313 3.93 -24.16 4.07
C MET A 313 3.23 -22.97 4.73
N LEU A 314 1.97 -22.73 4.38
CA LEU A 314 1.16 -21.65 4.95
C LEU A 314 0.70 -21.97 6.38
N GLU A 315 0.30 -23.20 6.66
CA GLU A 315 -0.06 -23.67 8.01
C GLU A 315 1.13 -23.59 8.97
N ASN A 316 2.31 -24.01 8.52
CA ASN A 316 3.56 -23.85 9.26
C ASN A 316 3.79 -22.39 9.66
N ARG A 317 3.60 -21.46 8.71
CA ARG A 317 3.77 -20.03 8.94
C ARG A 317 2.75 -19.49 9.94
N GLU A 318 1.49 -19.92 9.83
CA GLU A 318 0.39 -19.55 10.71
C GLU A 318 0.62 -20.02 12.14
N ALA A 319 1.22 -21.21 12.32
CA ALA A 319 1.64 -21.75 13.61
C ALA A 319 2.92 -21.10 14.17
N GLY A 320 3.56 -20.19 13.44
CA GLY A 320 4.78 -19.50 13.85
C GLY A 320 6.08 -20.25 13.54
N TYR A 321 6.00 -21.36 12.81
CA TYR A 321 7.17 -22.12 12.37
C TYR A 321 7.74 -21.58 11.04
N ARG A 322 8.93 -22.08 10.69
CA ARG A 322 9.49 -21.88 9.35
C ARG A 322 8.62 -22.58 8.31
N LYS A 323 8.54 -22.03 7.10
CA LYS A 323 7.73 -22.61 6.02
C LYS A 323 8.10 -24.05 5.65
N ASP A 324 9.36 -24.44 5.85
CA ASP A 324 9.88 -25.79 5.60
C ASP A 324 9.88 -26.71 6.83
N HIS A 325 9.15 -26.35 7.89
CA HIS A 325 9.02 -27.19 9.07
C HIS A 325 8.34 -28.53 8.72
N LEU A 326 8.91 -29.63 9.21
CA LEU A 326 8.47 -31.01 8.98
C LEU A 326 8.57 -31.53 7.54
N ILE A 327 9.18 -30.77 6.63
CA ILE A 327 9.45 -31.26 5.27
C ILE A 327 10.57 -32.31 5.32
N THR A 328 10.25 -33.52 4.85
CA THR A 328 11.16 -34.65 4.82
C THR A 328 12.23 -34.53 3.74
N LYS A 329 13.20 -35.46 3.71
CA LYS A 329 14.24 -35.49 2.69
C LYS A 329 13.64 -35.86 1.32
N GLU A 330 12.66 -36.74 1.32
CA GLU A 330 11.94 -37.25 0.17
C GLU A 330 11.09 -36.15 -0.50
N GLU A 331 10.45 -35.30 0.31
CA GLU A 331 9.64 -34.16 -0.16
C GLU A 331 10.47 -32.95 -0.59
N ARG A 332 11.79 -32.96 -0.37
CA ARG A 332 12.64 -31.77 -0.54
C ARG A 332 12.66 -31.27 -2.00
N ALA A 333 12.61 -32.17 -2.97
CA ALA A 333 12.54 -31.83 -4.39
C ALA A 333 11.23 -31.12 -4.72
N LEU A 334 10.09 -31.69 -4.33
CA LEU A 334 8.77 -31.09 -4.50
C LEU A 334 8.69 -29.70 -3.83
N TYR A 335 9.18 -29.59 -2.60
CA TYR A 335 9.22 -28.30 -1.88
C TYR A 335 10.02 -27.23 -2.64
N GLN A 336 11.16 -27.59 -3.23
CA GLN A 336 11.97 -26.65 -4.00
C GLN A 336 11.24 -26.17 -5.26
N GLU A 337 10.59 -27.08 -5.99
CA GLU A 337 9.79 -26.74 -7.17
C GLU A 337 8.61 -25.85 -6.82
N VAL A 338 7.87 -26.18 -5.77
CA VAL A 338 6.73 -25.40 -5.28
C VAL A 338 7.19 -24.02 -4.81
N SER A 339 8.28 -23.94 -4.05
CA SER A 339 8.83 -22.65 -3.60
C SER A 339 9.26 -21.79 -4.79
N ALA A 340 9.86 -22.38 -5.84
CA ALA A 340 10.24 -21.66 -7.04
C ALA A 340 9.01 -21.14 -7.81
N ALA A 341 7.97 -21.96 -7.97
CA ALA A 341 6.71 -21.55 -8.58
C ALA A 341 6.05 -20.40 -7.79
N MET A 342 6.00 -20.49 -6.46
CA MET A 342 5.50 -19.41 -5.60
C MET A 342 6.29 -18.11 -5.78
N ASP A 343 7.62 -18.19 -5.78
CA ASP A 343 8.49 -17.02 -5.94
C ASP A 343 8.30 -16.36 -7.31
N GLN A 344 8.17 -17.16 -8.37
CA GLN A 344 7.85 -16.67 -9.73
C GLN A 344 6.51 -15.91 -9.76
N ILE A 345 5.46 -16.43 -9.12
CA ILE A 345 4.17 -15.71 -9.02
C ILE A 345 4.33 -14.41 -8.19
N GLN A 346 5.10 -14.44 -7.10
CA GLN A 346 5.38 -13.22 -6.33
C GLN A 346 6.17 -12.18 -7.14
N ASP A 347 7.04 -12.60 -8.04
CA ASP A 347 7.79 -11.73 -8.95
C ASP A 347 6.90 -11.10 -10.03
N TYR A 348 5.95 -11.86 -10.59
CA TYR A 348 4.90 -11.31 -11.46
C TYR A 348 4.10 -10.21 -10.77
N LEU A 349 3.95 -10.31 -9.46
CA LEU A 349 3.29 -9.31 -8.62
C LEU A 349 4.24 -8.18 -8.18
N GLY A 350 5.56 -8.28 -8.40
CA GLY A 350 6.55 -7.31 -7.98
C GLY A 350 6.78 -7.30 -6.45
N HIS A 351 6.62 -8.47 -5.82
CA HIS A 351 6.87 -8.66 -4.39
C HIS A 351 8.28 -9.18 -4.09
N GLY A 352 8.92 -9.87 -5.03
CA GLY A 352 10.22 -10.53 -4.83
C GLY A 352 10.06 -11.97 -4.32
N SER A 353 11.16 -12.70 -4.30
CA SER A 353 11.25 -14.08 -3.80
C SER A 353 11.30 -14.17 -2.26
N GLY A 354 10.95 -15.33 -1.70
CA GLY A 354 11.04 -15.65 -0.27
C GLY A 354 9.98 -14.99 0.62
N ARG A 355 8.96 -14.36 0.03
CA ARG A 355 7.94 -13.57 0.74
C ARG A 355 6.74 -14.41 1.18
N ILE A 356 6.98 -15.39 2.05
CA ILE A 356 5.92 -16.26 2.58
C ILE A 356 4.80 -15.47 3.29
N ASP A 357 5.14 -14.33 3.90
CA ASP A 357 4.19 -13.40 4.51
C ASP A 357 3.21 -12.81 3.49
N LEU A 358 3.64 -12.59 2.25
CA LEU A 358 2.78 -12.16 1.17
C LEU A 358 2.09 -13.34 0.50
N ALA A 359 2.76 -14.48 0.37
CA ALA A 359 2.14 -15.69 -0.13
C ALA A 359 0.89 -16.08 0.68
N GLU A 360 0.95 -16.01 2.01
CA GLU A 360 -0.21 -16.23 2.90
C GLU A 360 -1.38 -15.28 2.56
N VAL A 361 -1.09 -14.04 2.18
CA VAL A 361 -2.13 -13.08 1.81
C VAL A 361 -2.83 -13.44 0.50
N TYR A 362 -2.10 -13.98 -0.50
CA TYR A 362 -2.63 -14.23 -1.85
C TYR A 362 -3.11 -15.66 -2.09
N LEU A 363 -2.50 -16.63 -1.41
CA LEU A 363 -2.60 -18.05 -1.73
C LEU A 363 -3.27 -18.87 -0.62
N LYS A 364 -3.72 -18.25 0.47
CA LYS A 364 -4.36 -18.98 1.57
C LYS A 364 -5.69 -19.61 1.17
N GLY A 365 -5.82 -20.92 1.32
CA GLY A 365 -6.99 -21.68 0.87
C GLY A 365 -6.97 -21.95 -0.64
N ILE A 366 -5.77 -22.13 -1.21
CA ILE A 366 -5.57 -22.51 -2.62
C ILE A 366 -5.93 -23.97 -2.87
#